data_AF-A0A2E8PRA5-F1
#
_entry.id   AF-A0A2E8PRA5-F1
#
_cell.length_a   1.000
_cell.length_b   1.000
_cell.length_c   1.000
_cell.angle_alpha   90.00
_cell.angle_beta   90.00
_cell.angle_gamma   90.00
#
_symmetry.space_group_name_H-M   'P 1'
#
loop_
_entity.id
_entity.type
_entity.pdbx_description
1 polymer ?
#
loop_
_entity_poly.entity_id
_entity_poly.type
_entity_poly.pdbx_seq_one_letter_code
_entity_poly.pdbx_strand_id
1 'polypeptide(L)'
;MAVTKKGLGWELLQSWHILLTLVPMGLTGWLAFLYQSLRARKIKWFLAAAVYLAFVAGFFYLSEQPYPGQAEGADRPDHLTWPILGLVAAAWIIPIVHALISRKEYLLILEARGEASAQKGDLLRAEIQSKYKVSDNKIDDTLVQFKEDDLSVKVCRLICNTFPFSPDFDYYFSVEGAVKRLDASADAATIAKAKEFAKGDDMVRAVKVASAVDIADGGLGVFTGLKNAYDHIKKKEGIRTFEADPQQAADAGIKAMTIAYLIGDLFPGSIPEKVQRFFETRAGQELAVYFAGAEIALPFTDNLLEGAGNWIGQLLDKQGDTAEKKFAEFAGQGSISEVRQILQTFGDTMDRTLVQVKGYLDPFMDRIQGSLPGIMNAADSVTGGAATALDMLPIWKLLGSRVAAEACALRAIRGW
;
A
#
# COMPACT_ATOMS: atom_id res chain seq x y z
N MET A 1 -7.00 -28.94 -12.55
CA MET A 1 -6.96 -27.46 -12.52
C MET A 1 -5.71 -27.06 -11.76
N ALA A 2 -4.90 -26.13 -12.28
CA ALA A 2 -3.73 -25.63 -11.56
C ALA A 2 -4.19 -24.87 -10.31
N VAL A 3 -3.47 -25.04 -9.21
CA VAL A 3 -3.64 -24.31 -7.94
C VAL A 3 -3.01 -22.93 -8.02
N THR A 4 -1.94 -22.80 -8.82
CA THR A 4 -1.14 -21.57 -8.99
C THR A 4 -1.22 -21.01 -10.40
N LYS A 5 -0.91 -19.72 -10.57
CA LYS A 5 -0.85 -19.06 -11.89
C LYS A 5 0.36 -19.52 -12.71
N LYS A 6 1.35 -20.14 -12.07
CA LYS A 6 2.55 -20.72 -12.72
C LYS A 6 2.30 -22.03 -13.48
N GLY A 7 1.11 -22.61 -13.36
CA GLY A 7 0.69 -23.79 -14.11
C GLY A 7 1.22 -25.12 -13.57
N LEU A 8 0.69 -26.23 -14.11
CA LEU A 8 0.87 -27.58 -13.57
C LEU A 8 2.34 -28.04 -13.52
N GLY A 9 3.12 -27.72 -14.56
CA GLY A 9 4.53 -28.13 -14.65
C GLY A 9 5.38 -27.58 -13.51
N TRP A 10 5.20 -26.29 -13.19
CA TRP A 10 5.88 -25.67 -12.05
C TRP A 10 5.46 -26.33 -10.73
N GLU A 11 4.17 -26.59 -10.55
CA GLU A 11 3.67 -27.22 -9.32
C GLU A 11 4.26 -28.62 -9.10
N LEU A 12 4.38 -29.42 -10.15
CA LEU A 12 5.00 -30.75 -10.08
C LEU A 12 6.47 -30.64 -9.66
N LEU A 13 7.21 -29.73 -10.29
CA LEU A 13 8.62 -29.46 -9.98
C LEU A 13 8.81 -29.05 -8.52
N GLN A 14 7.92 -28.20 -7.98
CA GLN A 14 8.01 -27.77 -6.58
C GLN A 14 7.50 -28.81 -5.57
N SER A 15 6.74 -29.81 -6.02
CA SER A 15 6.17 -30.87 -5.20
C SER A 15 7.09 -32.08 -5.01
N TRP A 16 8.33 -32.03 -5.48
CA TRP A 16 9.28 -33.16 -5.41
C TRP A 16 9.49 -33.70 -3.99
N HIS A 17 9.34 -32.85 -2.98
CA HIS A 17 9.46 -33.22 -1.57
C HIS A 17 8.46 -34.31 -1.13
N ILE A 18 7.36 -34.52 -1.85
CA ILE A 18 6.44 -35.64 -1.61
C ILE A 18 7.15 -36.99 -1.82
N LEU A 19 8.14 -37.05 -2.72
CA LEU A 19 8.93 -38.27 -2.91
C LEU A 19 9.72 -38.65 -1.64
N LEU A 20 10.09 -37.67 -0.82
CA LEU A 20 10.75 -37.91 0.47
C LEU A 20 9.82 -38.57 1.50
N THR A 21 8.50 -38.56 1.31
CA THR A 21 7.57 -39.34 2.17
C THR A 21 7.36 -40.77 1.66
N LEU A 22 7.87 -41.12 0.47
CA LEU A 22 7.71 -42.42 -0.15
C LEU A 22 8.94 -43.32 0.03
N VAL A 23 10.15 -42.76 -0.05
CA VAL A 23 11.41 -43.54 -0.10
C VAL A 23 12.31 -43.23 1.09
N PRO A 24 12.81 -44.22 1.87
CA PRO A 24 12.55 -45.66 1.80
C PRO A 24 11.49 -46.07 2.82
N MET A 25 10.20 -46.05 2.44
CA MET A 25 9.05 -46.34 3.32
C MET A 25 8.69 -45.24 4.34
N GLY A 26 8.78 -43.96 3.95
CA GLY A 26 8.29 -42.85 4.78
C GLY A 26 9.12 -42.51 6.02
N LEU A 27 10.18 -43.25 6.31
CA LEU A 27 11.15 -42.97 7.37
C LEU A 27 11.83 -41.59 7.22
N THR A 28 11.85 -41.06 6.00
CA THR A 28 12.35 -39.74 5.64
C THR A 28 11.25 -38.69 5.53
N GLY A 29 10.01 -38.99 5.95
CA GLY A 29 8.90 -38.04 5.91
C GLY A 29 9.21 -36.74 6.65
N TRP A 30 9.98 -36.82 7.75
CA TRP A 30 10.47 -35.64 8.46
C TRP A 30 11.33 -34.70 7.59
N LEU A 31 12.11 -35.23 6.63
CA LEU A 31 12.88 -34.43 5.68
C LEU A 31 11.97 -33.66 4.72
N ALA A 32 10.83 -34.24 4.32
CA ALA A 32 9.84 -33.56 3.49
C ALA A 32 9.31 -32.30 4.19
N PHE A 33 8.92 -32.43 5.46
CA PHE A 33 8.39 -31.32 6.25
C PHE A 33 9.47 -30.32 6.67
N LEU A 34 10.70 -30.77 6.90
CA LEU A 34 11.83 -29.88 7.14
C LEU A 34 12.12 -29.03 5.90
N TYR A 35 12.16 -29.65 4.71
CA TYR A 35 12.31 -28.95 3.45
C TYR A 35 11.18 -27.94 3.20
N GLN A 36 9.92 -28.36 3.40
CA GLN A 36 8.76 -27.45 3.31
C GLN A 36 8.93 -26.25 4.24
N SER A 37 9.33 -26.51 5.50
CA SER A 37 9.50 -25.46 6.51
C SER A 37 10.61 -24.47 6.15
N LEU A 38 11.79 -24.95 5.77
CA LEU A 38 12.92 -24.08 5.42
C LEU A 38 12.58 -23.18 4.23
N ARG A 39 11.95 -23.75 3.20
CA ARG A 39 11.65 -23.04 1.96
C ARG A 39 10.51 -22.03 2.13
N ALA A 40 9.46 -22.41 2.84
CA ALA A 40 8.31 -21.54 3.06
C ALA A 40 8.42 -20.67 4.32
N ARG A 41 9.42 -20.91 5.17
CA ARG A 41 9.61 -20.33 6.52
C ARG A 41 8.37 -20.44 7.41
N LYS A 42 7.73 -21.62 7.41
CA LYS A 42 6.53 -21.87 8.23
C LYS A 42 6.85 -22.79 9.40
N ILE A 43 6.63 -22.29 10.62
CA ILE A 43 6.93 -23.03 11.86
C ILE A 43 6.08 -24.29 12.03
N LYS A 44 4.82 -24.29 11.57
CA LYS A 44 3.92 -25.46 11.67
C LYS A 44 4.53 -26.71 11.02
N TRP A 45 5.25 -26.55 9.90
CA TRP A 45 5.91 -27.66 9.22
C TRP A 45 7.23 -28.06 9.88
N PHE A 46 7.92 -27.12 10.54
CA PHE A 46 9.06 -27.46 11.38
C PHE A 46 8.65 -28.36 12.55
N LEU A 47 7.53 -28.02 13.22
CA LEU A 47 6.98 -28.85 14.30
C LEU A 47 6.57 -30.23 13.78
N ALA A 48 5.94 -30.33 12.62
CA ALA A 48 5.63 -31.62 12.00
C ALA A 48 6.90 -32.44 11.71
N ALA A 49 7.94 -31.81 11.18
CA ALA A 49 9.24 -32.46 10.96
C ALA A 49 9.83 -33.00 12.27
N ALA A 50 9.79 -32.20 13.34
CA ALA A 50 10.28 -32.61 14.66
C ALA A 50 9.48 -33.80 15.23
N VAL A 51 8.15 -33.79 15.10
CA VAL A 51 7.28 -34.90 15.55
C VAL A 51 7.59 -36.19 14.79
N TYR A 52 7.69 -36.12 13.45
CA TYR A 52 8.01 -37.31 12.65
C TYR A 52 9.44 -37.81 12.91
N LEU A 53 10.40 -36.91 13.11
CA LEU A 53 11.76 -37.29 13.48
C LEU A 53 11.79 -37.98 14.84
N ALA A 54 11.10 -37.42 15.84
CA ALA A 54 11.01 -38.00 17.17
C ALA A 54 10.37 -39.39 17.14
N PHE A 55 9.34 -39.59 16.31
CA PHE A 55 8.74 -40.91 16.11
C PHE A 55 9.75 -41.90 15.52
N VAL A 56 10.46 -41.53 14.45
CA VAL A 56 11.45 -42.41 13.80
C VAL A 56 12.61 -42.73 14.75
N ALA A 57 13.16 -41.72 15.42
CA ALA A 57 14.25 -41.91 16.39
C ALA A 57 13.79 -42.77 17.57
N GLY A 58 12.59 -42.53 18.10
CA GLY A 58 11.99 -43.32 19.17
C GLY A 58 11.73 -44.77 18.74
N PHE A 59 11.28 -45.00 17.52
CA PHE A 59 11.09 -46.34 16.96
C PHE A 59 12.41 -47.12 16.92
N PHE A 60 13.47 -46.52 16.36
CA PHE A 60 14.79 -47.18 16.29
C PHE A 60 15.38 -47.40 17.69
N TYR A 61 15.35 -46.38 18.56
CA TYR A 61 15.81 -46.50 19.94
C TYR A 61 15.09 -47.63 20.68
N LEU A 62 13.76 -47.66 20.63
CA LEU A 62 12.98 -48.71 21.28
C LEU A 62 13.18 -50.06 20.61
N SER A 63 13.47 -50.13 19.31
CA SER A 63 13.73 -51.39 18.59
C SER A 63 15.02 -52.07 19.04
N GLU A 64 16.04 -51.30 19.43
CA GLU A 64 17.33 -51.79 19.90
C GLU A 64 17.33 -52.19 21.38
N GLN A 65 16.44 -51.62 22.19
CA GLN A 65 16.37 -51.93 23.62
C GLN A 65 15.67 -53.29 23.87
N PRO A 66 16.16 -54.09 24.85
CA PRO A 66 15.46 -55.28 25.30
C PRO A 66 14.09 -54.90 25.87
N TYR A 67 13.10 -55.76 25.67
CA TYR A 67 11.77 -55.52 26.22
C TYR A 67 11.83 -55.55 27.76
N PRO A 68 11.13 -54.66 28.48
CA PRO A 68 11.19 -54.61 29.94
C PRO A 68 10.93 -55.97 30.58
N GLY A 69 11.88 -56.44 31.39
CA GLY A 69 11.80 -57.74 32.07
C GLY A 69 12.26 -58.95 31.24
N GLN A 70 12.81 -58.75 30.05
CA GLN A 70 13.43 -59.80 29.24
C GLN A 70 14.96 -59.66 29.19
N ALA A 71 15.65 -60.79 29.03
CA ALA A 71 17.10 -60.82 28.82
C ALA A 71 17.47 -60.24 27.44
N GLU A 72 18.71 -59.75 27.33
CA GLU A 72 19.26 -59.26 26.06
C GLU A 72 19.22 -60.37 25.00
N GLY A 73 18.66 -60.06 23.82
CA GLY A 73 18.49 -61.03 22.73
C GLY A 73 17.25 -61.94 22.83
N ALA A 74 16.39 -61.78 23.84
CA ALA A 74 15.11 -62.48 23.89
C ALA A 74 14.09 -61.87 22.90
N ASP A 75 13.30 -62.74 22.27
CA ASP A 75 12.25 -62.33 21.35
C ASP A 75 11.13 -61.55 22.06
N ARG A 76 10.64 -60.50 21.41
CA ARG A 76 9.48 -59.74 21.89
C ARG A 76 8.24 -60.63 21.93
N PRO A 77 7.33 -60.41 22.89
CA PRO A 77 6.05 -61.11 22.93
C PRO A 77 5.26 -60.96 21.62
N ASP A 78 4.78 -62.08 21.07
CA ASP A 78 4.05 -62.13 19.78
C ASP A 78 2.83 -61.20 19.70
N HIS A 79 2.16 -60.96 20.84
CA HIS A 79 1.00 -60.07 20.90
C HIS A 79 1.33 -58.60 20.64
N LEU A 80 2.60 -58.19 20.71
CA LEU A 80 3.07 -56.84 20.42
C LEU A 80 3.49 -56.65 18.96
N THR A 81 3.73 -57.73 18.22
CA THR A 81 4.19 -57.67 16.83
C THR A 81 3.21 -56.93 15.92
N TRP A 82 1.93 -57.27 15.99
CA TRP A 82 0.89 -56.63 15.17
C TRP A 82 0.66 -55.14 15.50
N PRO A 83 0.53 -54.73 16.77
CA PRO A 83 0.48 -53.31 17.14
C PRO A 83 1.68 -52.49 16.66
N ILE A 84 2.90 -53.04 16.76
CA ILE A 84 4.12 -52.36 16.31
C ILE A 84 4.11 -52.17 14.79
N LEU A 85 3.75 -53.21 14.03
CA LEU A 85 3.61 -53.12 12.57
C LEU A 85 2.52 -52.10 12.17
N GLY A 86 1.41 -52.06 12.89
CA GLY A 86 0.34 -51.07 12.69
C GLY A 86 0.83 -49.63 12.91
N LEU A 87 1.64 -49.39 13.95
CA LEU A 87 2.24 -48.08 14.21
C LEU A 87 3.25 -47.66 13.13
N VAL A 88 4.07 -48.60 12.66
CA VAL A 88 5.01 -48.35 11.55
C VAL A 88 4.26 -48.01 10.27
N ALA A 89 3.21 -48.78 9.95
CA ALA A 89 2.36 -48.50 8.78
C ALA A 89 1.66 -47.14 8.89
N ALA A 90 1.13 -46.79 10.08
CA ALA A 90 0.54 -45.48 10.32
C ALA A 90 1.56 -44.35 10.17
N ALA A 91 2.77 -44.52 10.73
CA ALA A 91 3.87 -43.57 10.62
C ALA A 91 4.39 -43.41 9.19
N TRP A 92 4.15 -44.38 8.32
CA TRP A 92 4.42 -44.26 6.89
C TRP A 92 3.30 -43.51 6.15
N ILE A 93 2.03 -43.89 6.37
CA ILE A 93 0.88 -43.36 5.62
C ILE A 93 0.57 -41.91 6.03
N ILE A 94 0.65 -41.58 7.32
CA ILE A 94 0.28 -40.26 7.85
C ILE A 94 1.12 -39.13 7.22
N PRO A 95 2.46 -39.19 7.15
CA PRO A 95 3.28 -38.18 6.48
C PRO A 95 2.93 -37.99 4.99
N ILE A 96 2.57 -39.06 4.29
CA ILE A 96 2.17 -38.99 2.87
C ILE A 96 0.89 -38.16 2.73
N VAL A 97 -0.15 -38.51 3.49
CA VAL A 97 -1.43 -37.79 3.47
C VAL A 97 -1.23 -36.34 3.90
N HIS A 98 -0.44 -36.10 4.95
CA HIS A 98 -0.17 -34.76 5.43
C HIS A 98 0.59 -33.91 4.40
N ALA A 99 1.57 -34.49 3.68
CA ALA A 99 2.28 -33.78 2.61
C ALA A 99 1.37 -33.45 1.42
N LEU A 100 0.43 -34.33 1.08
CA LEU A 100 -0.57 -34.09 0.03
C LEU A 100 -1.54 -32.96 0.42
N ILE A 101 -1.96 -32.91 1.68
CA ILE A 101 -2.82 -31.82 2.19
C ILE A 101 -2.04 -30.50 2.22
N SER A 102 -0.81 -30.50 2.74
CA SER A 102 0.01 -29.28 2.86
C SER A 102 0.50 -28.75 1.51
N ARG A 103 0.52 -29.58 0.46
CA ARG A 103 0.96 -29.22 -0.90
C ARG A 103 0.33 -27.93 -1.40
N LYS A 104 -1.00 -27.77 -1.28
CA LYS A 104 -1.69 -26.59 -1.81
C LYS A 104 -1.21 -25.31 -1.15
N GLU A 105 -1.20 -25.30 0.19
CA GLU A 105 -0.72 -24.16 0.97
C GLU A 105 0.76 -23.86 0.69
N TYR A 106 1.59 -24.90 0.61
CA TYR A 106 3.02 -24.78 0.29
C TYR A 106 3.26 -24.14 -1.08
N LEU A 107 2.53 -24.55 -2.12
CA LEU A 107 2.65 -23.98 -3.47
C LEU A 107 2.24 -22.51 -3.50
N LEU A 108 1.14 -22.15 -2.84
CA LEU A 108 0.66 -20.76 -2.77
C LEU A 108 1.64 -19.85 -2.02
N ILE A 109 2.21 -20.32 -0.90
CA ILE A 109 3.23 -19.55 -0.17
C ILE A 109 4.47 -19.31 -1.04
N LEU A 110 4.88 -20.29 -1.83
CA LEU A 110 6.04 -20.15 -2.71
C LEU A 110 5.80 -19.23 -3.89
N GLU A 111 4.61 -19.28 -4.48
CA GLU A 111 4.21 -18.34 -5.52
C GLU A 111 4.24 -16.91 -4.97
N ALA A 112 3.55 -16.66 -3.86
CA ALA A 112 3.50 -15.35 -3.22
C ALA A 112 4.90 -14.83 -2.83
N ARG A 113 5.78 -15.70 -2.31
CA ARG A 113 7.16 -15.32 -1.98
C ARG A 113 8.03 -15.09 -3.22
N GLY A 114 7.82 -15.85 -4.28
CA GLY A 114 8.49 -15.64 -5.55
C GLY A 114 8.13 -14.29 -6.15
N GLU A 115 6.84 -13.94 -6.13
CA GLU A 115 6.32 -12.64 -6.54
C GLU A 115 6.90 -11.51 -5.67
N ALA A 116 6.86 -11.64 -4.34
CA ALA A 116 7.44 -10.64 -3.43
C ALA A 116 8.96 -10.47 -3.64
N SER A 117 9.70 -11.55 -3.91
CA SER A 117 11.13 -11.47 -4.20
C SER A 117 11.41 -10.82 -5.56
N ALA A 118 10.57 -11.07 -6.57
CA ALA A 118 10.68 -10.42 -7.87
C ALA A 118 10.41 -8.92 -7.73
N GLN A 119 9.31 -8.55 -7.06
CA GLN A 119 8.97 -7.16 -6.76
C GLN A 119 10.10 -6.43 -6.00
N LYS A 120 10.72 -7.10 -5.01
CA LYS A 120 11.88 -6.54 -4.30
C LYS A 120 13.10 -6.38 -5.22
N GLY A 121 13.33 -7.32 -6.14
CA GLY A 121 14.39 -7.22 -7.15
C GLY A 121 14.15 -6.07 -8.12
N ASP A 122 12.91 -5.88 -8.57
CA ASP A 122 12.52 -4.78 -9.46
C ASP A 122 12.58 -3.43 -8.75
N LEU A 123 12.19 -3.36 -7.47
CA LEU A 123 12.37 -2.18 -6.63
C LEU A 123 13.85 -1.81 -6.52
N LEU A 124 14.73 -2.78 -6.22
CA LEU A 124 16.16 -2.53 -6.14
C LEU A 124 16.74 -2.05 -7.48
N ARG A 125 16.27 -2.61 -8.60
CA ARG A 125 16.68 -2.16 -9.93
C ARG A 125 16.24 -0.72 -10.18
N ALA A 126 14.99 -0.39 -9.88
CA ALA A 126 14.45 0.96 -10.02
C ALA A 126 15.19 1.96 -9.11
N GLU A 127 15.52 1.58 -7.87
CA GLU A 127 16.30 2.41 -6.94
C GLU A 127 17.69 2.72 -7.51
N ILE A 128 18.36 1.71 -8.07
CA ILE A 128 19.66 1.88 -8.73
C ILE A 128 19.51 2.81 -9.93
N GLN A 129 18.50 2.60 -10.78
CA GLN A 129 18.27 3.44 -11.95
C GLN A 129 18.03 4.91 -11.58
N SER A 130 17.17 5.16 -10.59
CA SER A 130 16.89 6.50 -10.07
C SER A 130 18.15 7.14 -9.46
N LYS A 131 18.89 6.40 -8.63
CA LYS A 131 20.13 6.88 -8.00
C LYS A 131 21.18 7.32 -9.03
N TYR A 132 21.32 6.58 -10.13
CA TYR A 132 22.26 6.90 -11.21
C TYR A 132 21.65 7.80 -12.30
N LYS A 133 20.39 8.24 -12.15
CA LYS A 133 19.65 9.07 -13.12
C LYS A 133 19.60 8.44 -14.52
N VAL A 134 19.44 7.12 -14.57
CA VAL A 134 19.29 6.31 -15.79
C VAL A 134 17.90 5.69 -15.91
N SER A 135 16.93 6.19 -15.13
CA SER A 135 15.53 5.80 -15.27
C SER A 135 14.94 6.36 -16.56
N ASP A 136 13.91 5.69 -17.06
CA ASP A 136 13.29 6.04 -18.33
C ASP A 136 12.33 7.24 -18.22
N ASN A 137 11.82 7.55 -17.02
CA ASN A 137 10.83 8.60 -16.80
C ASN A 137 10.84 9.14 -15.35
N LYS A 138 10.30 10.35 -15.19
CA LYS A 138 10.30 11.08 -13.90
C LYS A 138 9.33 10.51 -12.86
N ILE A 139 8.28 9.83 -13.30
CA ILE A 139 7.28 9.22 -12.42
C ILE A 139 7.93 8.06 -11.66
N ASP A 140 8.57 7.13 -12.35
CA ASP A 140 9.27 5.99 -11.74
C ASP A 140 10.38 6.46 -10.78
N ASP A 141 11.16 7.46 -11.20
CA ASP A 141 12.15 8.13 -10.35
C ASP A 141 11.61 8.63 -9.02
N THR A 142 10.36 9.06 -9.02
CA THR A 142 9.70 9.69 -7.89
C THR A 142 9.02 8.64 -7.02
N LEU A 143 8.25 7.73 -7.61
CA LEU A 143 7.54 6.68 -6.89
C LEU A 143 8.50 5.71 -6.19
N VAL A 144 9.66 5.42 -6.77
CA VAL A 144 10.66 4.53 -6.15
C VAL A 144 11.26 5.08 -4.86
N GLN A 145 11.15 6.39 -4.60
CA GLN A 145 11.61 7.01 -3.36
C GLN A 145 10.72 6.64 -2.16
N PHE A 146 9.51 6.15 -2.42
CA PHE A 146 8.53 5.80 -1.40
C PHE A 146 8.44 4.29 -1.27
N LYS A 147 8.90 3.77 -0.13
CA LYS A 147 8.84 2.35 0.21
C LYS A 147 7.51 2.03 0.87
N GLU A 148 7.11 0.77 0.78
CA GLU A 148 5.85 0.32 1.38
C GLU A 148 5.79 0.61 2.90
N ASP A 149 6.93 0.59 3.57
CA ASP A 149 7.06 0.85 4.99
C ASP A 149 7.34 2.31 5.36
N ASP A 150 7.45 3.22 4.39
CA ASP A 150 7.61 4.65 4.65
C ASP A 150 6.36 5.24 5.30
N LEU A 151 6.57 6.27 6.13
CA LEU A 151 5.50 6.90 6.89
C LEU A 151 4.41 7.50 5.99
N SER A 152 4.78 8.18 4.90
CA SER A 152 3.81 8.73 3.92
C SER A 152 2.91 7.64 3.35
N VAL A 153 3.46 6.48 2.99
CA VAL A 153 2.69 5.35 2.44
C VAL A 153 1.75 4.76 3.48
N LYS A 154 2.24 4.56 4.71
CA LYS A 154 1.43 4.07 5.84
C LYS A 154 0.28 5.02 6.17
N VAL A 155 0.52 6.32 6.14
CA VAL A 155 -0.48 7.36 6.39
C VAL A 155 -1.55 7.36 5.28
N CYS A 156 -1.16 7.37 4.00
CA CYS A 156 -2.12 7.28 2.91
C CYS A 156 -2.98 6.01 3.03
N ARG A 157 -2.36 4.87 3.35
CA ARG A 157 -3.07 3.60 3.59
C ARG A 157 -4.03 3.69 4.76
N LEU A 158 -3.61 4.28 5.88
CA LEU A 158 -4.46 4.47 7.06
C LEU A 158 -5.69 5.31 6.73
N ILE A 159 -5.50 6.44 6.06
CA ILE A 159 -6.58 7.38 5.68
C ILE A 159 -7.56 6.68 4.74
N CYS A 160 -7.07 6.08 3.64
CA CYS A 160 -7.95 5.41 2.68
C CYS A 160 -8.72 4.25 3.33
N ASN A 161 -8.05 3.42 4.14
CA ASN A 161 -8.69 2.27 4.79
C ASN A 161 -9.64 2.65 5.94
N THR A 162 -9.69 3.93 6.32
CA THR A 162 -10.64 4.44 7.32
C THR A 162 -11.99 4.74 6.71
N PHE A 163 -12.01 5.28 5.50
CA PHE A 163 -13.24 5.65 4.82
C PHE A 163 -13.72 4.48 3.96
N PRO A 164 -14.88 3.85 4.25
CA PRO A 164 -15.32 2.64 3.56
C PRO A 164 -15.70 2.85 2.08
N PHE A 165 -15.82 4.11 1.65
CA PHE A 165 -16.06 4.49 0.26
C PHE A 165 -14.76 4.78 -0.51
N SER A 166 -13.62 4.81 0.16
CA SER A 166 -12.30 4.96 -0.47
C SER A 166 -11.85 3.62 -1.06
N PRO A 167 -11.13 3.60 -2.19
CA PRO A 167 -10.51 2.37 -2.67
C PRO A 167 -9.42 1.90 -1.70
N ASP A 168 -9.18 0.59 -1.67
CA ASP A 168 -8.03 0.03 -0.94
C ASP A 168 -6.72 0.62 -1.48
N PHE A 169 -5.86 1.07 -0.57
CA PHE A 169 -4.56 1.62 -0.94
C PHE A 169 -3.57 0.51 -1.28
N ASP A 170 -3.34 0.29 -2.58
CA ASP A 170 -2.38 -0.70 -3.09
C ASP A 170 -1.02 -0.06 -3.34
N TYR A 171 0.03 -0.64 -2.75
CA TYR A 171 1.40 -0.16 -2.96
C TYR A 171 1.92 -0.55 -4.35
N TYR A 172 2.46 0.44 -5.07
CA TYR A 172 3.28 0.27 -6.26
C TYR A 172 4.27 1.42 -6.36
N PHE A 173 5.37 1.21 -7.08
CA PHE A 173 6.49 2.14 -7.18
C PHE A 173 6.87 2.49 -8.63
N SER A 174 6.03 2.13 -9.60
CA SER A 174 6.30 2.36 -11.02
C SER A 174 5.02 2.50 -11.86
N VAL A 175 5.16 3.06 -13.06
CA VAL A 175 4.12 3.14 -14.09
C VAL A 175 3.61 1.75 -14.47
N GLU A 176 4.50 0.75 -14.51
CA GLU A 176 4.10 -0.64 -14.75
C GLU A 176 3.19 -1.17 -13.64
N GLY A 177 3.49 -0.85 -12.38
CA GLY A 177 2.61 -1.16 -11.26
C GLY A 177 1.24 -0.48 -11.38
N ALA A 178 1.20 0.78 -11.81
CA ALA A 178 -0.05 1.50 -12.08
C ALA A 178 -0.88 0.84 -13.20
N VAL A 179 -0.24 0.43 -14.30
CA VAL A 179 -0.89 -0.33 -15.38
C VAL A 179 -1.49 -1.64 -14.85
N LYS A 180 -0.70 -2.42 -14.11
CA LYS A 180 -1.16 -3.70 -13.54
C LYS A 180 -2.25 -3.55 -12.50
N ARG A 181 -2.34 -2.39 -11.85
CA ARG A 181 -3.43 -2.08 -10.93
C ARG A 181 -4.75 -1.82 -11.64
N LEU A 182 -4.72 -1.10 -12.77
CA LEU A 182 -5.92 -0.84 -13.57
C LEU A 182 -6.34 -2.04 -14.43
N ASP A 183 -5.37 -2.76 -15.00
CA ASP A 183 -5.57 -3.98 -15.76
C ASP A 183 -4.45 -5.00 -15.47
N ALA A 184 -4.75 -5.96 -14.61
CA ALA A 184 -3.80 -7.02 -14.25
C ALA A 184 -3.38 -7.88 -15.47
N SER A 185 -4.22 -7.94 -16.50
CA SER A 185 -3.99 -8.72 -17.72
C SER A 185 -3.22 -7.96 -18.81
N ALA A 186 -2.96 -6.67 -18.61
CA ALA A 186 -2.26 -5.82 -19.57
C ALA A 186 -0.94 -6.45 -20.05
N ASP A 187 -0.73 -6.44 -21.37
CA ASP A 187 0.44 -7.01 -22.01
C ASP A 187 1.66 -6.06 -21.97
N ALA A 188 2.80 -6.57 -22.45
CA ALA A 188 4.05 -5.80 -22.49
C ALA A 188 3.95 -4.57 -23.40
N ALA A 189 3.12 -4.61 -24.45
CA ALA A 189 2.93 -3.49 -25.37
C ALA A 189 2.19 -2.33 -24.70
N THR A 190 1.14 -2.65 -23.94
CA THR A 190 0.38 -1.67 -23.15
C THR A 190 1.27 -1.00 -22.09
N ILE A 191 2.08 -1.79 -21.39
CA ILE A 191 3.05 -1.26 -20.40
C ILE A 191 4.08 -0.35 -21.07
N ALA A 192 4.64 -0.75 -22.21
CA ALA A 192 5.61 0.05 -22.95
C ALA A 192 5.00 1.38 -23.40
N LYS A 193 3.74 1.35 -23.89
CA LYS A 193 3.01 2.56 -24.29
C LYS A 193 2.76 3.50 -23.10
N ALA A 194 2.40 2.97 -21.93
CA ALA A 194 2.25 3.78 -20.71
C ALA A 194 3.57 4.42 -20.27
N LYS A 195 4.69 3.67 -20.33
CA LYS A 195 6.04 4.21 -20.05
C LYS A 195 6.45 5.30 -21.03
N GLU A 196 6.01 5.24 -22.28
CA GLU A 196 6.26 6.30 -23.26
C GLU A 196 5.45 7.56 -22.92
N PHE A 197 4.16 7.43 -22.56
CA PHE A 197 3.39 8.58 -22.07
C PHE A 197 3.98 9.22 -20.84
N ALA A 198 4.58 8.45 -19.93
CA ALA A 198 5.23 8.94 -18.72
C ALA A 198 6.43 9.89 -18.98
N LYS A 199 6.94 9.93 -20.21
CA LYS A 199 8.00 10.86 -20.64
C LYS A 199 7.47 12.22 -21.09
N GLY A 200 6.16 12.36 -21.27
CA GLY A 200 5.52 13.59 -21.72
C GLY A 200 5.78 14.77 -20.78
N ASP A 201 5.88 15.97 -21.36
CA ASP A 201 6.12 17.19 -20.59
C ASP A 201 4.98 17.48 -19.59
N ASP A 202 3.73 17.11 -19.93
CA ASP A 202 2.57 17.17 -19.04
C ASP A 202 2.78 16.31 -17.78
N MET A 203 3.24 15.07 -17.95
CA MET A 203 3.54 14.16 -16.84
C MET A 203 4.66 14.71 -15.95
N VAL A 204 5.73 15.22 -16.56
CA VAL A 204 6.86 15.81 -15.83
C VAL A 204 6.44 17.06 -15.06
N ARG A 205 5.62 17.93 -15.65
CA ARG A 205 5.08 19.11 -14.96
C ARG A 205 4.16 18.73 -13.81
N ALA A 206 3.23 17.79 -14.02
CA ALA A 206 2.33 17.31 -12.97
C ALA A 206 3.10 16.81 -11.73
N VAL A 207 4.13 15.98 -11.92
CA VAL A 207 4.99 15.51 -10.82
C VAL A 207 5.73 16.66 -10.13
N LYS A 208 6.23 17.64 -10.89
CA LYS A 208 6.90 18.82 -10.34
C LYS A 208 5.96 19.69 -9.51
N VAL A 209 4.77 19.97 -10.02
CA VAL A 209 3.75 20.77 -9.33
C VAL A 209 3.31 20.08 -8.03
N ALA A 210 3.03 18.77 -8.08
CA ALA A 210 2.70 17.99 -6.88
C ALA A 210 3.87 17.97 -5.87
N SER A 211 5.11 17.88 -6.33
CA SER A 211 6.29 17.96 -5.46
C SER A 211 6.50 19.35 -4.86
N ALA A 212 6.11 20.41 -5.58
CA ALA A 212 6.28 21.78 -5.14
C ALA A 212 5.33 22.12 -3.98
N VAL A 213 4.15 21.51 -3.92
CA VAL A 213 3.22 21.64 -2.78
C VAL A 213 3.90 21.19 -1.48
N ASP A 214 4.46 19.98 -1.44
CA ASP A 214 5.18 19.49 -0.26
C ASP A 214 6.39 20.38 0.12
N ILE A 215 7.06 21.01 -0.86
CA ILE A 215 8.19 21.92 -0.60
C ILE A 215 7.71 23.27 -0.08
N ALA A 216 6.60 23.80 -0.60
CA ALA A 216 6.00 25.03 -0.09
C ALA A 216 5.56 24.85 1.37
N ASP A 217 5.00 23.68 1.69
CA ASP A 217 4.59 23.30 3.05
C ASP A 217 5.81 23.09 3.96
N GLY A 218 6.85 22.39 3.48
CA GLY A 218 8.08 22.15 4.24
C GLY A 218 8.99 23.38 4.40
N GLY A 219 9.00 24.30 3.43
CA GLY A 219 9.87 25.48 3.39
C GLY A 219 9.49 26.57 4.38
N LEU A 220 8.20 26.71 4.70
CA LEU A 220 7.71 27.60 5.75
C LEU A 220 8.02 27.06 7.15
N GLY A 221 8.03 25.73 7.33
CA GLY A 221 8.30 25.09 8.63
C GLY A 221 9.79 24.96 9.00
N VAL A 222 10.67 24.71 8.02
CA VAL A 222 12.11 24.50 8.30
C VAL A 222 12.85 25.81 8.63
N PHE A 223 12.43 26.95 8.08
CA PHE A 223 13.09 28.25 8.33
C PHE A 223 12.53 29.05 9.51
N THR A 224 11.36 28.69 10.07
CA THR A 224 10.73 29.46 11.17
C THR A 224 10.73 28.77 12.54
N GLY A 225 11.28 27.55 12.60
CA GLY A 225 11.57 26.85 13.85
C GLY A 225 10.37 26.06 14.35
N LEU A 226 10.52 24.73 14.39
CA LEU A 226 9.62 23.73 14.97
C LEU A 226 9.03 24.12 16.35
N LYS A 227 9.70 25.02 17.09
CA LYS A 227 9.24 25.53 18.39
C LYS A 227 8.15 26.60 18.29
N ASN A 228 8.17 27.46 17.25
CA ASN A 228 7.21 28.55 17.10
C ASN A 228 5.87 28.07 16.54
N ALA A 229 5.88 27.11 15.60
CA ALA A 229 4.64 26.46 15.11
C ALA A 229 3.93 25.71 16.24
N TYR A 230 4.69 24.99 17.08
CA TYR A 230 4.20 24.33 18.29
C TYR A 230 3.59 25.33 19.29
N ASP A 231 4.28 26.44 19.58
CA ASP A 231 3.79 27.47 20.50
C ASP A 231 2.57 28.24 19.95
N HIS A 232 2.38 28.28 18.63
CA HIS A 232 1.18 28.89 18.01
C HIS A 232 -0.04 27.96 18.07
N ILE A 233 0.16 26.66 17.87
CA ILE A 233 -0.88 25.61 18.01
C ILE A 233 -1.36 25.51 19.46
N LYS A 234 -0.45 25.63 20.43
CA LYS A 234 -0.77 25.60 21.87
C LYS A 234 -1.62 26.79 22.34
N LYS A 235 -1.66 27.90 21.59
CA LYS A 235 -2.39 29.12 21.96
C LYS A 235 -3.79 29.24 21.35
N LYS A 236 -4.21 28.34 20.45
CA LYS A 236 -5.57 28.35 19.88
C LYS A 236 -6.37 27.14 20.35
N GLU A 237 -6.87 27.19 21.59
CA GLU A 237 -8.16 26.55 21.93
C GLU A 237 -9.30 27.36 21.28
N GLY A 238 -9.26 27.49 19.95
CA GLY A 238 -10.16 28.31 19.16
C GLY A 238 -11.03 27.48 18.22
N ILE A 239 -12.14 28.08 17.82
CA ILE A 239 -13.04 27.63 16.76
C ILE A 239 -12.21 27.18 15.54
N ARG A 240 -12.49 26.01 14.98
CA ARG A 240 -11.76 25.36 13.88
C ARG A 240 -12.48 25.58 12.57
N THR A 241 -12.45 26.84 12.14
CA THR A 241 -13.05 27.26 10.88
C THR A 241 -12.03 27.92 9.95
N PHE A 242 -12.36 28.03 8.66
CA PHE A 242 -11.59 28.74 7.64
C PHE A 242 -11.28 30.18 8.07
N GLU A 243 -12.19 30.82 8.81
CA GLU A 243 -12.04 32.17 9.34
C GLU A 243 -11.03 32.24 10.49
N ALA A 244 -11.02 31.22 11.35
CA ALA A 244 -10.16 31.17 12.51
C ALA A 244 -8.71 30.79 12.16
N ASP A 245 -8.51 30.09 11.04
CA ASP A 245 -7.20 29.75 10.48
C ASP A 245 -7.08 30.07 8.97
N PRO A 246 -6.92 31.35 8.60
CA PRO A 246 -6.81 31.76 7.20
C PRO A 246 -5.55 31.24 6.52
N GLN A 247 -4.50 30.87 7.29
CA GLN A 247 -3.28 30.31 6.71
C GLN A 247 -3.54 28.88 6.23
N GLN A 248 -4.12 28.04 7.08
CA GLN A 248 -4.50 26.69 6.67
C GLN A 248 -5.58 26.72 5.58
N ALA A 249 -6.51 27.67 5.62
CA ALA A 249 -7.51 27.80 4.56
C ALA A 249 -6.89 28.19 3.21
N ALA A 250 -5.91 29.09 3.21
CA ALA A 250 -5.17 29.42 1.99
C ALA A 250 -4.38 28.22 1.46
N ASP A 251 -3.77 27.44 2.35
CA ASP A 251 -3.06 26.21 2.00
C ASP A 251 -3.96 25.15 1.37
N ALA A 252 -5.08 24.83 2.02
CA ALA A 252 -6.11 23.95 1.45
C ALA A 252 -6.60 24.44 0.08
N GLY A 253 -6.68 25.76 -0.15
CA GLY A 253 -6.98 26.34 -1.45
C GLY A 253 -5.92 26.06 -2.52
N ILE A 254 -4.63 26.16 -2.18
CA ILE A 254 -3.50 25.83 -3.08
C ILE A 254 -3.54 24.35 -3.44
N LYS A 255 -3.79 23.49 -2.44
CA LYS A 255 -3.94 22.05 -2.59
C LYS A 255 -5.12 21.69 -3.51
N ALA A 256 -6.25 22.38 -3.39
CA ALA A 256 -7.38 22.22 -4.29
C ALA A 256 -7.04 22.64 -5.74
N MET A 257 -6.35 23.76 -5.92
CA MET A 257 -5.87 24.21 -7.24
C MET A 257 -4.86 23.24 -7.85
N THR A 258 -4.02 22.63 -7.02
CA THR A 258 -3.08 21.59 -7.44
C THR A 258 -3.82 20.39 -8.02
N ILE A 259 -4.87 19.89 -7.35
CA ILE A 259 -5.69 18.80 -7.89
C ILE A 259 -6.32 19.22 -9.23
N ALA A 260 -6.91 20.41 -9.31
CA ALA A 260 -7.51 20.91 -10.54
C ALA A 260 -6.50 21.04 -11.70
N TYR A 261 -5.26 21.47 -11.39
CA TYR A 261 -4.16 21.48 -12.36
C TYR A 261 -3.80 20.08 -12.84
N LEU A 262 -3.65 19.12 -11.92
CA LEU A 262 -3.38 17.72 -12.27
C LEU A 262 -4.49 17.16 -13.16
N ILE A 263 -5.76 17.44 -12.84
CA ILE A 263 -6.90 17.04 -13.68
C ILE A 263 -6.78 17.63 -15.09
N GLY A 264 -6.45 18.92 -15.18
CA GLY A 264 -6.33 19.66 -16.44
C GLY A 264 -5.22 19.15 -17.35
N ASP A 265 -4.03 18.89 -16.80
CA ASP A 265 -2.83 18.52 -17.56
C ASP A 265 -2.79 17.01 -17.87
N LEU A 266 -3.30 16.17 -16.97
CA LEU A 266 -3.16 14.71 -17.08
C LEU A 266 -4.28 14.02 -17.84
N PHE A 267 -5.48 14.59 -17.89
CA PHE A 267 -6.63 13.93 -18.51
C PHE A 267 -7.09 14.69 -19.77
N PRO A 268 -7.26 14.00 -20.92
CA PRO A 268 -7.79 14.65 -22.11
C PRO A 268 -9.32 14.85 -22.00
N GLY A 269 -9.91 15.62 -22.92
CA GLY A 269 -11.36 15.81 -23.06
C GLY A 269 -11.88 17.14 -22.52
N SER A 270 -13.21 17.28 -22.47
CA SER A 270 -13.90 18.41 -21.85
C SER A 270 -13.74 18.40 -20.33
N ILE A 271 -13.93 19.54 -19.65
CA ILE A 271 -13.74 19.66 -18.20
C ILE A 271 -14.50 18.58 -17.40
N PRO A 272 -15.80 18.31 -17.64
CA PRO A 272 -16.50 17.23 -16.94
C PRO A 272 -15.88 15.85 -17.18
N GLU A 273 -15.44 15.57 -18.41
CA GLU A 273 -14.77 14.31 -18.73
C GLU A 273 -13.41 14.19 -18.04
N LYS A 274 -12.64 15.28 -17.93
CA LYS A 274 -11.35 15.28 -17.21
C LYS A 274 -11.57 14.93 -15.73
N VAL A 275 -12.53 15.59 -15.08
CA VAL A 275 -12.88 15.32 -13.67
C VAL A 275 -13.38 13.88 -13.51
N GLN A 276 -14.25 13.41 -14.40
CA GLN A 276 -14.71 12.02 -14.39
C GLN A 276 -13.54 11.03 -14.49
N ARG A 277 -12.64 11.22 -15.45
CA ARG A 277 -11.48 10.33 -15.68
C ARG A 277 -10.51 10.32 -14.50
N PHE A 278 -10.34 11.45 -13.81
CA PHE A 278 -9.61 11.50 -12.55
C PHE A 278 -10.22 10.54 -11.52
N PHE A 279 -11.54 10.59 -11.31
CA PHE A 279 -12.24 9.67 -10.41
C PHE A 279 -12.38 8.24 -10.93
N GLU A 280 -12.11 7.96 -12.20
CA GLU A 280 -11.99 6.58 -12.72
C GLU A 280 -10.70 5.90 -12.29
N THR A 281 -9.67 6.68 -11.93
CA THR A 281 -8.42 6.15 -11.38
C THR A 281 -8.52 5.94 -9.87
N ARG A 282 -7.92 4.87 -9.36
CA ARG A 282 -7.87 4.64 -7.90
C ARG A 282 -6.99 5.69 -7.23
N ALA A 283 -5.88 6.09 -7.85
CA ALA A 283 -5.01 7.14 -7.33
C ALA A 283 -5.72 8.51 -7.26
N GLY A 284 -6.59 8.84 -8.21
CA GLY A 284 -7.38 10.08 -8.15
C GLY A 284 -8.38 10.07 -6.99
N GLN A 285 -9.06 8.94 -6.78
CA GLN A 285 -9.92 8.75 -5.60
C GLN A 285 -9.13 8.81 -4.28
N GLU A 286 -7.95 8.19 -4.20
CA GLU A 286 -7.05 8.26 -3.04
C GLU A 286 -6.67 9.71 -2.72
N LEU A 287 -6.26 10.48 -3.73
CA LEU A 287 -5.89 11.89 -3.57
C LEU A 287 -7.10 12.74 -3.12
N ALA A 288 -8.28 12.51 -3.70
CA ALA A 288 -9.50 13.20 -3.29
C ALA A 288 -9.88 12.89 -1.83
N VAL A 289 -9.81 11.63 -1.41
CA VAL A 289 -10.10 11.22 -0.03
C VAL A 289 -9.06 11.77 0.94
N TYR A 290 -7.78 11.74 0.57
CA TYR A 290 -6.72 12.37 1.36
C TYR A 290 -6.99 13.86 1.55
N PHE A 291 -7.27 14.59 0.47
CA PHE A 291 -7.62 16.01 0.54
C PHE A 291 -8.87 16.27 1.40
N ALA A 292 -9.95 15.51 1.21
CA ALA A 292 -11.17 15.67 2.02
C ALA A 292 -10.93 15.40 3.51
N GLY A 293 -10.23 14.31 3.84
CA GLY A 293 -10.00 13.88 5.21
C GLY A 293 -8.93 14.72 5.92
N ALA A 294 -7.71 14.73 5.38
CA ALA A 294 -6.55 15.32 6.02
C ALA A 294 -6.48 16.84 5.87
N GLU A 295 -6.83 17.37 4.69
CA GLU A 295 -6.59 18.78 4.35
C GLU A 295 -7.81 19.68 4.62
N ILE A 296 -9.00 19.08 4.76
CA ILE A 296 -10.24 19.81 5.05
C ILE A 296 -10.81 19.38 6.40
N ALA A 297 -11.14 18.10 6.58
CA ALA A 297 -11.89 17.67 7.76
C ALA A 297 -11.10 17.76 9.08
N LEU A 298 -9.78 17.49 9.06
CA LEU A 298 -8.92 17.67 10.24
C LEU A 298 -8.78 19.15 10.66
N PRO A 299 -8.33 20.07 9.79
CA PRO A 299 -8.12 21.46 10.19
C PRO A 299 -9.42 22.25 10.38
N PHE A 300 -10.51 21.91 9.68
CA PHE A 300 -11.77 22.68 9.66
C PHE A 300 -12.99 21.88 10.12
N THR A 301 -12.81 21.07 11.17
CA THR A 301 -13.87 20.24 11.74
C THR A 301 -15.15 21.02 12.04
N ASP A 302 -15.06 22.24 12.56
CA ASP A 302 -16.25 23.02 12.94
C ASP A 302 -17.02 23.50 11.70
N ASN A 303 -16.34 23.90 10.62
CA ASN A 303 -17.03 24.17 9.34
C ASN A 303 -17.72 22.93 8.78
N LEU A 304 -17.11 21.75 8.95
CA LEU A 304 -17.70 20.51 8.46
C LEU A 304 -18.95 20.12 9.28
N LEU A 305 -18.92 20.34 10.59
CA LEU A 305 -20.02 20.05 11.49
C LEU A 305 -21.19 21.03 11.34
N GLU A 306 -20.90 22.33 11.22
CA GLU A 306 -21.89 23.42 11.13
C GLU A 306 -22.42 23.66 9.70
N GLY A 307 -21.63 23.35 8.68
CA GLY A 307 -21.96 23.62 7.28
C GLY A 307 -22.99 22.66 6.67
N ALA A 308 -23.84 23.19 5.79
CA ALA A 308 -24.86 22.43 5.03
C ALA A 308 -24.41 22.02 3.61
N GLY A 309 -23.11 22.13 3.29
CA GLY A 309 -22.54 21.90 1.96
C GLY A 309 -21.83 23.12 1.38
N ASN A 310 -21.29 22.99 0.15
CA ASN A 310 -20.52 24.03 -0.55
C ASN A 310 -19.22 24.45 0.17
N TRP A 311 -18.48 23.51 0.75
CA TRP A 311 -17.27 23.82 1.50
C TRP A 311 -16.14 24.29 0.58
N ILE A 312 -16.00 23.65 -0.59
CA ILE A 312 -14.99 24.04 -1.56
C ILE A 312 -15.31 25.43 -2.13
N GLY A 313 -16.57 25.72 -2.45
CA GLY A 313 -16.96 27.06 -2.87
C GLY A 313 -16.66 28.12 -1.80
N GLN A 314 -17.02 27.87 -0.54
CA GLN A 314 -16.71 28.80 0.56
C GLN A 314 -15.20 29.01 0.78
N LEU A 315 -14.39 27.95 0.63
CA LEU A 315 -12.94 28.03 0.73
C LEU A 315 -12.38 28.95 -0.36
N LEU A 316 -12.87 28.80 -1.59
CA LEU A 316 -12.45 29.60 -2.75
C LEU A 316 -12.95 31.04 -2.68
N ASP A 317 -14.16 31.27 -2.19
CA ASP A 317 -14.68 32.63 -2.02
C ASP A 317 -13.85 33.41 -1.00
N LYS A 318 -13.33 32.74 0.05
CA LYS A 318 -12.53 33.39 1.10
C LYS A 318 -11.06 33.51 0.76
N GLN A 319 -10.47 32.49 0.13
CA GLN A 319 -9.02 32.37 -0.03
C GLN A 319 -8.57 32.15 -1.47
N GLY A 320 -9.48 32.06 -2.44
CA GLY A 320 -9.18 31.76 -3.85
C GLY A 320 -8.15 32.71 -4.45
N ASP A 321 -8.28 34.02 -4.25
CA ASP A 321 -7.32 35.00 -4.79
C ASP A 321 -5.92 34.86 -4.15
N THR A 322 -5.86 34.54 -2.86
CA THR A 322 -4.59 34.32 -2.15
C THR A 322 -3.94 33.02 -2.61
N ALA A 323 -4.72 31.94 -2.67
CA ALA A 323 -4.29 30.63 -3.12
C ALA A 323 -3.80 30.69 -4.58
N GLU A 324 -4.49 31.43 -5.44
CA GLU A 324 -4.12 31.60 -6.85
C GLU A 324 -2.79 32.30 -7.02
N LYS A 325 -2.58 33.40 -6.30
CA LYS A 325 -1.30 34.13 -6.36
C LYS A 325 -0.15 33.22 -5.96
N LYS A 326 -0.29 32.50 -4.85
CA LYS A 326 0.73 31.55 -4.36
C LYS A 326 0.92 30.36 -5.31
N PHE A 327 -0.16 29.80 -5.85
CA PHE A 327 -0.11 28.71 -6.82
C PHE A 327 0.62 29.15 -8.11
N ALA A 328 0.32 30.35 -8.60
CA ALA A 328 0.94 30.91 -9.80
C ALA A 328 2.46 31.10 -9.67
N GLU A 329 2.99 31.29 -8.44
CA GLU A 329 4.43 31.44 -8.18
C GLU A 329 5.23 30.19 -8.56
N PHE A 330 4.63 28.99 -8.49
CA PHE A 330 5.34 27.73 -8.80
C PHE A 330 4.76 26.93 -9.97
N ALA A 331 3.47 27.06 -10.28
CA ALA A 331 2.83 26.36 -11.40
C ALA A 331 2.87 27.14 -12.73
N GLY A 332 3.15 28.45 -12.69
CA GLY A 332 3.14 29.35 -13.85
C GLY A 332 1.75 29.93 -14.18
N GLN A 333 1.71 31.03 -14.94
CA GLN A 333 0.49 31.81 -15.17
C GLN A 333 -0.47 31.26 -16.25
N GLY A 334 -0.02 30.31 -17.08
CA GLY A 334 -0.70 29.92 -18.32
C GLY A 334 -1.98 29.07 -18.18
N SER A 335 -2.33 28.60 -16.98
CA SER A 335 -3.41 27.60 -16.79
C SER A 335 -4.48 28.01 -15.78
N ILE A 336 -4.42 29.21 -15.21
CA ILE A 336 -5.23 29.59 -14.03
C ILE A 336 -6.74 29.61 -14.34
N SER A 337 -7.15 30.09 -15.53
CA SER A 337 -8.56 30.16 -15.90
C SER A 337 -9.21 28.78 -16.07
N GLU A 338 -8.49 27.83 -16.68
CA GLU A 338 -8.96 26.45 -16.82
C GLU A 338 -8.96 25.74 -15.46
N VAL A 339 -7.92 25.95 -14.65
CA VAL A 339 -7.84 25.44 -13.26
C VAL A 339 -9.05 25.87 -12.44
N ARG A 340 -9.47 27.14 -12.51
CA ARG A 340 -10.69 27.62 -11.82
C ARG A 340 -11.96 26.88 -12.27
N GLN A 341 -12.14 26.67 -13.57
CA GLN A 341 -13.34 25.99 -14.10
C GLN A 341 -13.35 24.49 -13.72
N ILE A 342 -12.19 23.84 -13.78
CA ILE A 342 -12.03 22.46 -13.30
C ILE A 342 -12.33 22.40 -11.80
N LEU A 343 -11.81 23.34 -11.02
CA LEU A 343 -11.98 23.38 -9.58
C LEU A 343 -13.44 23.56 -9.16
N GLN A 344 -14.23 24.34 -9.92
CA GLN A 344 -15.68 24.42 -9.71
C GLN A 344 -16.36 23.05 -9.91
N THR A 345 -16.08 22.38 -11.03
CA THR A 345 -16.66 21.06 -11.34
C THR A 345 -16.20 19.97 -10.36
N PHE A 346 -14.94 20.03 -9.95
CA PHE A 346 -14.35 19.15 -8.93
C PHE A 346 -14.98 19.42 -7.55
N GLY A 347 -15.21 20.68 -7.20
CA GLY A 347 -15.82 21.13 -5.96
C GLY A 347 -17.17 20.45 -5.69
N ASP A 348 -18.05 20.39 -6.70
CA ASP A 348 -19.35 19.71 -6.59
C ASP A 348 -19.22 18.21 -6.23
N THR A 349 -18.15 17.56 -6.68
CA THR A 349 -17.88 16.16 -6.34
C THR A 349 -17.24 16.04 -4.96
N MET A 350 -16.34 16.96 -4.63
CA MET A 350 -15.68 16.99 -3.32
C MET A 350 -16.63 17.29 -2.17
N ASP A 351 -17.63 18.15 -2.36
CA ASP A 351 -18.63 18.40 -1.32
C ASP A 351 -19.40 17.12 -0.98
N ARG A 352 -19.71 16.27 -1.98
CA ARG A 352 -20.30 14.96 -1.73
C ARG A 352 -19.37 14.04 -0.95
N THR A 353 -18.08 14.03 -1.27
CA THR A 353 -17.07 13.30 -0.50
C THR A 353 -16.97 13.81 0.93
N LEU A 354 -17.00 15.12 1.16
CA LEU A 354 -16.95 15.74 2.49
C LEU A 354 -18.19 15.40 3.34
N VAL A 355 -19.39 15.32 2.75
CA VAL A 355 -20.58 14.79 3.43
C VAL A 355 -20.33 13.36 3.93
N GLN A 356 -19.70 12.52 3.11
CA GLN A 356 -19.39 11.15 3.52
C GLN A 356 -18.31 11.12 4.61
N VAL A 357 -17.22 11.89 4.47
CA VAL A 357 -16.16 12.02 5.47
C VAL A 357 -16.70 12.46 6.83
N LYS A 358 -17.63 13.43 6.85
CA LYS A 358 -18.30 13.90 8.08
C LYS A 358 -18.90 12.76 8.89
N GLY A 359 -19.50 11.76 8.24
CA GLY A 359 -20.08 10.59 8.89
C GLY A 359 -19.06 9.63 9.51
N TYR A 360 -17.77 9.77 9.20
CA TYR A 360 -16.67 8.93 9.67
C TYR A 360 -15.59 9.73 10.40
N LEU A 361 -15.88 10.96 10.83
CA LEU A 361 -14.88 11.84 11.42
C LEU A 361 -14.35 11.28 12.75
N ASP A 362 -15.21 10.84 13.66
CA ASP A 362 -14.75 10.30 14.95
C ASP A 362 -13.89 9.03 14.78
N PRO A 363 -14.31 7.99 14.01
CA PRO A 363 -13.45 6.85 13.72
C PRO A 363 -12.11 7.21 13.06
N PHE A 364 -12.12 8.25 12.22
CA PHE A 364 -10.91 8.74 11.58
C PHE A 364 -9.95 9.39 12.56
N MET A 365 -10.47 10.25 13.43
CA MET A 365 -9.71 10.85 14.51
C MET A 365 -9.09 9.79 15.42
N ASP A 366 -9.87 8.81 15.87
CA ASP A 366 -9.40 7.73 16.74
C ASP A 366 -8.28 6.91 16.09
N ARG A 367 -8.40 6.60 14.79
CA ARG A 367 -7.38 5.85 14.05
C ARG A 367 -6.09 6.63 13.86
N ILE A 368 -6.19 7.92 13.54
CA ILE A 368 -5.02 8.81 13.44
C ILE A 368 -4.30 8.85 14.79
N GLN A 369 -5.05 8.97 15.88
CA GLN A 369 -4.49 9.00 17.23
C GLN A 369 -3.75 7.71 17.60
N GLY A 370 -4.39 6.55 17.38
CA GLY A 370 -3.81 5.26 17.74
C GLY A 370 -2.61 4.85 16.88
N SER A 371 -2.50 5.37 15.65
CA SER A 371 -1.50 4.92 14.67
C SER A 371 -0.29 5.83 14.57
N LEU A 372 -0.37 7.08 15.04
CA LEU A 372 0.70 8.09 14.94
C LEU A 372 1.10 8.67 16.33
N PRO A 373 1.41 7.84 17.36
CA PRO A 373 1.67 8.32 18.71
C PRO A 373 2.90 9.24 18.82
N GLY A 374 3.92 9.04 17.96
CA GLY A 374 5.11 9.89 17.93
C GLY A 374 4.88 11.31 17.42
N ILE A 375 3.84 11.50 16.59
CA ILE A 375 3.44 12.80 16.04
C ILE A 375 2.63 13.60 17.06
N MET A 376 1.78 12.92 17.85
CA MET A 376 0.90 13.56 18.82
C MET A 376 1.56 14.02 20.12
N ASN A 377 2.67 13.41 20.53
CA ASN A 377 3.41 13.86 21.72
C ASN A 377 3.99 15.29 21.57
N ALA A 378 3.92 15.85 20.36
CA ALA A 378 4.33 17.20 20.02
C ALA A 378 3.15 18.15 19.79
N ALA A 379 1.91 17.86 20.20
CA ALA A 379 0.79 18.80 20.10
C ALA A 379 -0.31 18.53 21.16
N ASP A 380 -0.66 19.55 21.95
CA ASP A 380 -1.75 19.47 22.95
C ASP A 380 -3.16 19.47 22.30
N SER A 381 -3.27 19.68 20.97
CA SER A 381 -4.52 19.58 20.22
C SER A 381 -4.45 18.48 19.16
N VAL A 382 -5.34 17.49 19.31
CA VAL A 382 -5.37 16.25 18.53
C VAL A 382 -5.49 16.49 17.01
N THR A 383 -6.33 17.44 16.57
CA THR A 383 -6.63 17.62 15.13
C THR A 383 -5.65 18.58 14.43
N GLY A 384 -5.35 19.73 15.03
CA GLY A 384 -4.46 20.75 14.44
C GLY A 384 -3.01 20.29 14.40
N GLY A 385 -2.56 19.58 15.45
CA GLY A 385 -1.25 18.94 15.47
C GLY A 385 -1.10 17.82 14.45
N ALA A 386 -2.15 17.01 14.26
CA ALA A 386 -2.16 15.96 13.25
C ALA A 386 -2.08 16.54 11.84
N ALA A 387 -2.91 17.54 11.49
CA ALA A 387 -2.88 18.20 10.18
C ALA A 387 -1.48 18.77 9.87
N THR A 388 -0.92 19.55 10.80
CA THR A 388 0.43 20.13 10.65
C THR A 388 1.53 19.08 10.45
N ALA A 389 1.42 17.93 11.12
CA ALA A 389 2.40 16.86 10.97
C ALA A 389 2.25 16.09 9.66
N LEU A 390 1.01 15.99 9.14
CA LEU A 390 0.75 15.45 7.81
C LEU A 390 1.34 16.36 6.73
N ASP A 391 1.28 17.69 6.91
CA ASP A 391 1.90 18.68 6.00
C ASP A 391 3.43 18.53 5.88
N MET A 392 4.09 17.91 6.88
CA MET A 392 5.53 17.65 6.82
C MET A 392 5.90 16.41 5.99
N LEU A 393 4.92 15.59 5.62
CA LEU A 393 5.15 14.36 4.87
C LEU A 393 5.04 14.65 3.37
N PRO A 394 5.89 14.04 2.53
CA PRO A 394 5.84 14.23 1.08
C PRO A 394 4.67 13.48 0.40
N ILE A 395 3.44 13.73 0.86
CA ILE A 395 2.24 13.01 0.45
C ILE A 395 1.74 13.54 -0.91
N TRP A 396 1.85 14.83 -1.19
CA TRP A 396 1.43 15.37 -2.49
C TRP A 396 2.32 14.85 -3.61
N LYS A 397 3.63 14.77 -3.40
CA LYS A 397 4.58 14.15 -4.31
C LYS A 397 4.25 12.68 -4.54
N LEU A 398 3.90 11.92 -3.50
CA LEU A 398 3.51 10.52 -3.62
C LEU A 398 2.20 10.37 -4.41
N LEU A 399 1.11 10.94 -3.93
CA LEU A 399 -0.23 10.77 -4.51
C LEU A 399 -0.33 11.43 -5.88
N GLY A 400 0.25 12.61 -6.09
CA GLY A 400 0.29 13.28 -7.39
C GLY A 400 1.06 12.47 -8.44
N SER A 401 2.18 11.84 -8.06
CA SER A 401 2.92 10.95 -8.97
C SER A 401 2.14 9.67 -9.28
N ARG A 402 1.38 9.14 -8.31
CA ARG A 402 0.45 8.01 -8.52
C ARG A 402 -0.67 8.37 -9.49
N VAL A 403 -1.26 9.55 -9.37
CA VAL A 403 -2.27 10.06 -10.32
C VAL A 403 -1.67 10.19 -11.72
N ALA A 404 -0.47 10.73 -11.87
CA ALA A 404 0.23 10.79 -13.16
C ALA A 404 0.49 9.39 -13.75
N ALA A 405 0.92 8.43 -12.91
CA ALA A 405 1.14 7.05 -13.33
C ALA A 405 -0.15 6.36 -13.82
N GLU A 406 -1.25 6.50 -13.08
CA GLU A 406 -2.55 5.93 -13.46
C GLU A 406 -3.17 6.67 -14.66
N ALA A 407 -2.90 7.96 -14.85
CA ALA A 407 -3.28 8.68 -16.07
C ALA A 407 -2.55 8.13 -17.31
N CYS A 408 -1.23 7.86 -17.21
CA CYS A 408 -0.46 7.19 -18.27
C CYS A 408 -1.04 5.80 -18.59
N ALA A 409 -1.35 5.03 -17.55
CA ALA A 409 -1.93 3.70 -17.69
C ALA A 409 -3.31 3.76 -18.36
N LEU A 410 -4.18 4.69 -17.94
CA LEU A 410 -5.51 4.87 -18.52
C LEU A 410 -5.44 5.28 -20.00
N ARG A 411 -4.53 6.21 -20.35
CA ARG A 411 -4.26 6.60 -21.76
C ARG A 411 -3.80 5.40 -22.59
N ALA A 412 -2.88 4.58 -22.05
CA ALA A 412 -2.38 3.40 -22.75
C ALA A 412 -3.45 2.34 -22.99
N ILE A 413 -4.24 2.02 -21.95
CA ILE A 413 -5.32 1.03 -22.01
C ILE A 413 -6.43 1.47 -22.96
N ARG A 414 -6.80 2.76 -22.96
CA ARG A 414 -7.91 3.29 -23.78
C ARG A 414 -7.50 3.80 -25.15
N GLY A 415 -6.21 3.86 -25.44
CA GLY A 415 -5.69 4.26 -26.74
C GLY A 415 -5.82 5.75 -27.04
N TRP A 416 -5.77 6.60 -26.01
CA TRP A 416 -5.81 8.07 -26.17
C TRP A 416 -4.51 8.65 -26.68
#